data_AF-A0A069IZM9-F1
#
_entry.id   AF-A0A069IZM9-F1
#
_cell.length_a   1.000
_cell.length_b   1.000
_cell.length_c   1.000
_cell.angle_alpha   90.00
_cell.angle_beta   90.00
_cell.angle_gamma   90.00
#
_symmetry.space_group_name_H-M   'P 1'
#
loop_
_entity.id
_entity.type
_entity.pdbx_description
1 polymer ?
#
loop_
_entity_poly.entity_id
_entity_poly.type
_entity_poly.pdbx_seq_one_letter_code
_entity_poly.pdbx_strand_id
1 'polypeptide(L)'
;MLGALGQILIYIVPFLLVLTFIVTIHELGHFLVARAFGVKVDRFAIGFGKAIFSRTDRHGIEWRFGWMPLGGYVKFSGDLDASSVPDQAGLAELRQRVIAESGPGAERDYFHFKPVWQRALIVVAGPAANFLLAITIFAIVFMSVGAQLRPARVAQVQAGSPAAAAGFQVGDLITGVNGKAIKDGGEVTRTVMLSTGDPVRFTVERAQQVVELTAVPERREENDPIAGRVKVGRIGLGLAPAPGDLRHVRYGPVDAVVEGVRQTRDVVGSTLTYLGRLATGRESGDQFSGPLGIAKATGSLTTAAVEANPAPEAIAINLLLTLTTFAAILSIGIGFLNLLPIPVLDGGHLLFYGYEAIVRRPVAARYQEMGYRAGLALLAGFMLFATWNDLQKLNIFQFLGGLVS
;
A
#
# COMPACT_ATOMS: atom_id res chain seq x y z
N MET A 1 -26.87 4.83 23.40
CA MET A 1 -25.75 5.73 23.78
C MET A 1 -24.36 5.23 23.37
N LEU A 2 -24.21 4.00 22.85
CA LEU A 2 -22.98 3.50 22.20
C LEU A 2 -22.77 3.99 20.73
N GLY A 3 -23.60 4.92 20.24
CA GLY A 3 -23.80 5.17 18.81
C GLY A 3 -22.63 5.84 18.08
N ALA A 4 -22.08 6.93 18.62
CA ALA A 4 -21.02 7.70 17.93
C ALA A 4 -19.61 7.37 18.44
N LEU A 5 -19.43 7.33 19.76
CA LEU A 5 -18.14 6.97 20.38
C LEU A 5 -17.70 5.54 20.06
N GLY A 6 -18.64 4.58 20.06
CA GLY A 6 -18.35 3.20 19.67
C GLY A 6 -17.94 3.09 18.20
N GLN A 7 -18.62 3.82 17.31
CA GLN A 7 -18.25 3.87 15.90
C GLN A 7 -16.88 4.51 15.69
N ILE A 8 -16.57 5.62 16.36
CA ILE A 8 -15.25 6.25 16.26
C ILE A 8 -14.14 5.27 16.67
N LEU A 9 -14.34 4.50 17.74
CA LEU A 9 -13.38 3.50 18.20
C LEU A 9 -13.21 2.34 17.20
N ILE A 10 -14.30 1.85 16.60
CA ILE A 10 -14.28 0.78 15.57
C ILE A 10 -13.49 1.20 14.32
N TYR A 11 -13.43 2.50 14.02
CA TYR A 11 -12.75 3.00 12.82
C TYR A 11 -11.29 3.36 13.12
N ILE A 12 -11.05 4.07 14.22
CA ILE A 12 -9.73 4.61 14.55
C ILE A 12 -8.81 3.52 15.11
N VAL A 13 -9.28 2.66 16.02
CA VAL A 13 -8.41 1.69 16.71
C VAL A 13 -7.82 0.68 15.72
N PRO A 14 -8.62 -0.01 14.88
CA PRO A 14 -8.06 -0.92 13.88
C PRO A 14 -7.14 -0.23 12.88
N PHE A 15 -7.49 1.00 12.46
CA PHE A 15 -6.65 1.79 11.56
C PHE A 15 -5.26 2.06 12.16
N LEU A 16 -5.19 2.54 13.40
CA LEU A 16 -3.93 2.83 14.09
C LEU A 16 -3.11 1.56 14.34
N LEU A 17 -3.76 0.44 14.64
CA LEU A 17 -3.10 -0.85 14.80
C LEU A 17 -2.45 -1.33 13.49
N VAL A 18 -3.21 -1.31 12.39
CA VAL A 18 -2.71 -1.70 11.06
C VAL A 18 -1.58 -0.78 10.62
N LEU A 19 -1.73 0.54 10.77
CA LEU A 19 -0.70 1.51 10.40
C LEU A 19 0.58 1.32 11.22
N THR A 20 0.46 1.19 12.54
CA THR A 20 1.61 0.97 13.43
C THR A 20 2.33 -0.32 13.08
N PHE A 21 1.59 -1.40 12.82
CA PHE A 21 2.16 -2.69 12.44
C PHE A 21 2.97 -2.59 11.14
N ILE A 22 2.39 -2.04 10.07
CA ILE A 22 3.05 -1.97 8.77
C ILE A 22 4.31 -1.09 8.82
N VAL A 23 4.20 0.10 9.40
CA VAL A 23 5.34 1.02 9.51
C VAL A 23 6.43 0.42 10.39
N THR A 24 6.09 -0.28 11.48
CA THR A 24 7.10 -0.97 12.30
C THR A 24 7.87 -2.02 11.50
N ILE A 25 7.21 -2.77 10.63
CA ILE A 25 7.88 -3.75 9.77
C ILE A 25 8.78 -3.08 8.73
N HIS A 26 8.35 -1.93 8.19
CA HIS A 26 9.17 -1.09 7.32
C HIS A 26 10.45 -0.63 8.04
N GLU A 27 10.32 -0.03 9.23
CA GLU A 27 11.45 0.40 10.05
C GLU A 27 12.36 -0.77 10.44
N LEU A 28 11.77 -1.94 10.73
CA LEU A 28 12.51 -3.16 11.02
C LEU A 28 13.40 -3.58 9.84
N GLY A 29 12.93 -3.37 8.60
CA GLY A 29 13.73 -3.60 7.38
C GLY A 29 15.03 -2.80 7.39
N HIS A 30 14.92 -1.48 7.55
CA HIS A 30 16.10 -0.60 7.68
C HIS A 30 17.01 -1.04 8.82
N PHE A 31 16.44 -1.28 9.99
CA PHE A 31 17.17 -1.67 11.19
C PHE A 31 17.98 -2.96 11.01
N LEU A 32 17.35 -4.02 10.48
CA LEU A 32 17.99 -5.33 10.34
C LEU A 32 19.18 -5.28 9.37
N VAL A 33 19.02 -4.59 8.24
CA VAL A 33 20.10 -4.47 7.24
C VAL A 33 21.19 -3.52 7.72
N ALA A 34 20.84 -2.43 8.41
CA ALA A 34 21.82 -1.54 9.03
C ALA A 34 22.67 -2.29 10.06
N ARG A 35 22.05 -3.11 10.91
CA ARG A 35 22.74 -3.94 11.88
C ARG A 35 23.63 -4.99 11.21
N ALA A 36 23.20 -5.59 10.10
CA ALA A 36 24.01 -6.53 9.33
C ALA A 36 25.29 -5.89 8.75
N PHE A 37 25.25 -4.59 8.42
CA PHE A 37 26.44 -3.84 7.99
C PHE A 37 27.23 -3.18 9.13
N GLY A 38 26.89 -3.45 10.39
CA GLY A 38 27.52 -2.83 11.54
C GLY A 38 27.35 -1.31 11.55
N VAL A 39 26.16 -0.82 11.19
CA VAL A 39 25.79 0.58 11.39
C VAL A 39 25.35 0.77 12.84
N LYS A 40 25.85 1.83 13.48
CA LYS A 40 25.47 2.22 14.83
C LYS A 40 24.07 2.84 14.81
N VAL A 41 23.18 2.28 15.63
CA VAL A 41 21.78 2.69 15.77
C VAL A 41 21.58 3.16 17.20
N ASP A 42 21.03 4.36 17.39
CA ASP A 42 20.78 4.90 18.72
C ASP A 42 19.44 4.40 19.27
N ARG A 43 18.43 4.30 18.41
CA ARG A 43 17.04 4.01 18.83
C ARG A 43 16.25 3.27 17.77
N PHE A 44 15.44 2.31 18.23
CA PHE A 44 14.34 1.72 17.48
C PHE A 44 13.02 2.03 18.22
N ALA A 45 12.15 2.80 17.60
CA ALA A 45 10.90 3.26 18.23
C ALA A 45 9.66 2.74 17.49
N ILE A 46 8.73 2.19 18.25
CA ILE A 46 7.35 1.89 17.82
C ILE A 46 6.46 2.97 18.40
N GLY A 47 5.78 3.73 17.55
CA GLY A 47 4.97 4.87 17.92
C GLY A 47 5.77 6.14 18.23
N PHE A 48 5.05 7.24 18.39
CA PHE A 48 5.57 8.58 18.64
C PHE A 48 5.20 9.10 20.05
N GLY A 49 5.73 10.27 20.41
CA GLY A 49 5.46 10.92 21.70
C GLY A 49 6.23 10.31 22.87
N LYS A 50 5.87 10.67 24.12
CA LYS A 50 6.50 10.13 25.35
C LYS A 50 6.53 8.59 25.35
N ALA A 51 7.65 8.03 25.81
CA ALA A 51 7.78 6.59 25.99
C ALA A 51 6.80 6.10 27.07
N ILE A 52 5.96 5.12 26.75
CA ILE A 52 5.27 4.30 27.75
C ILE A 52 6.30 3.38 28.41
N PHE A 53 7.14 2.77 27.58
CA PHE A 53 8.23 1.92 28.02
C PHE A 53 9.44 2.14 27.11
N SER A 54 10.64 2.14 27.70
CA SER A 54 11.89 2.08 26.95
C SER A 54 12.90 1.18 27.66
N ARG A 55 13.72 0.48 26.86
CA ARG A 55 14.78 -0.38 27.35
C ARG A 55 15.98 -0.32 26.42
N THR A 56 17.16 -0.10 26.98
CA THR A 56 18.41 -0.18 26.22
C THR A 56 18.91 -1.62 26.17
N ASP A 57 19.25 -2.11 24.99
CA ASP A 57 19.83 -3.44 24.82
C ASP A 57 21.35 -3.45 25.07
N ARG A 58 21.96 -4.64 25.00
CA ARG A 58 23.40 -4.84 25.21
C ARG A 58 24.29 -4.16 24.17
N HIS A 59 23.73 -3.74 23.03
CA HIS A 59 24.44 -3.04 21.96
C HIS A 59 24.25 -1.52 22.05
N GLY A 60 23.60 -1.03 23.11
CA GLY A 60 23.36 0.39 23.34
C GLY A 60 22.13 0.94 22.61
N ILE A 61 21.30 0.09 22.00
CA ILE A 61 20.13 0.52 21.23
C ILE A 61 18.94 0.73 22.19
N GLU A 62 18.35 1.92 22.18
CA GLU A 62 17.12 2.21 22.91
C GLU A 62 15.90 1.64 22.16
N TRP A 63 15.28 0.60 22.71
CA TRP A 63 13.99 0.08 22.25
C TRP A 63 12.88 0.84 22.95
N ARG A 64 12.07 1.60 22.19
CA ARG A 64 11.06 2.50 22.73
C ARG A 64 9.67 2.17 22.21
N PHE A 65 8.69 2.16 23.11
CA PHE A 65 7.28 2.12 22.78
C PHE A 65 6.63 3.46 23.16
N GLY A 66 6.30 4.27 22.16
CA GLY A 66 5.62 5.57 22.32
C GLY A 66 4.13 5.41 22.58
N TRP A 67 3.52 6.40 23.25
CA TRP A 67 2.09 6.35 23.54
C TRP A 67 1.18 6.58 22.33
N MET A 68 1.72 7.20 21.27
CA MET A 68 0.96 7.51 20.07
C MET A 68 1.23 6.45 18.98
N PRO A 69 0.26 5.57 18.65
CA PRO A 69 0.44 4.49 17.70
C PRO A 69 0.29 5.01 16.25
N LEU A 70 1.20 5.89 15.84
CA LEU A 70 1.23 6.49 14.50
C LEU A 70 2.50 6.10 13.74
N GLY A 71 2.85 4.81 13.73
CA GLY A 71 4.01 4.31 12.99
C GLY A 71 5.21 4.02 13.87
N GLY A 72 6.42 4.34 13.42
CA GLY A 72 7.68 4.09 14.11
C GLY A 72 8.85 4.80 13.42
N TYR A 73 10.05 4.72 13.99
CA TYR A 73 11.26 5.21 13.33
C TYR A 73 12.52 4.49 13.85
N VAL A 74 13.52 4.36 12.97
CA VAL A 74 14.91 4.03 13.33
C VAL A 74 15.73 5.31 13.36
N LYS A 75 16.47 5.56 14.46
CA LYS A 75 17.44 6.66 14.52
C LYS A 75 18.86 6.12 14.37
N PHE A 76 19.53 6.44 13.27
CA PHE A 76 20.94 6.11 13.10
C PHE A 76 21.82 7.09 13.89
N SER A 77 22.93 6.59 14.41
CA SER A 77 23.88 7.46 15.11
C SER A 77 24.44 8.49 14.13
N GLY A 78 24.46 9.75 14.55
CA GLY A 78 24.93 10.87 13.73
C GLY A 78 23.88 11.51 12.83
N ASP A 79 22.65 10.98 12.79
CA ASP A 79 21.50 11.72 12.25
C ASP A 79 21.23 12.93 13.18
N LEU A 80 21.55 14.13 12.70
CA LEU A 80 21.04 15.38 13.28
C LEU A 80 19.51 15.41 13.08
N ASP A 81 18.79 16.14 13.94
CA ASP A 81 17.32 16.14 13.97
C ASP A 81 16.68 16.14 12.57
N ALA A 82 15.56 15.41 12.43
CA ALA A 82 14.91 14.94 11.20
C ALA A 82 14.65 15.97 10.07
N SER A 83 14.97 17.23 10.27
CA SER A 83 14.91 18.33 9.31
C SER A 83 16.25 18.70 8.66
N SER A 84 17.38 18.13 9.09
CA SER A 84 18.73 18.60 8.73
C SER A 84 19.57 17.48 8.13
N VAL A 85 19.54 17.31 6.81
CA VAL A 85 20.58 16.53 6.13
C VAL A 85 21.90 17.29 6.31
N PRO A 86 22.92 16.71 6.98
CA PRO A 86 24.16 17.42 7.21
C PRO A 86 24.78 17.77 5.84
N ASP A 87 25.12 19.04 5.65
CA ASP A 87 25.89 19.45 4.49
C ASP A 87 27.32 18.85 4.58
N GLN A 88 28.15 19.07 3.55
CA GLN A 88 29.51 18.52 3.57
C GLN A 88 30.34 19.02 4.77
N ALA A 89 30.07 20.24 5.25
CA ALA A 89 30.70 20.79 6.44
C ALA A 89 30.23 20.07 7.71
N GLY A 90 28.92 19.84 7.87
CA GLY A 90 28.34 19.09 8.98
C GLY A 90 28.79 17.63 9.01
N LEU A 91 28.94 16.98 7.86
CA LEU A 91 29.53 15.63 7.79
C LEU A 91 31.02 15.62 8.17
N ALA A 92 31.79 16.66 7.79
CA ALA A 92 33.18 16.77 8.19
C ALA A 92 33.33 17.00 9.71
N GLU A 93 32.47 17.84 10.28
CA GLU A 93 32.41 18.09 11.72
C GLU A 93 32.01 16.82 12.49
N LEU A 94 30.96 16.12 12.03
CA LEU A 94 30.53 14.84 12.60
C LEU A 94 31.69 13.84 12.57
N ARG A 95 32.41 13.74 11.45
CA ARG A 95 33.57 12.85 11.32
C ARG A 95 34.67 13.18 12.34
N GLN A 96 35.01 14.47 12.48
CA GLN A 96 36.02 14.90 13.44
C GLN A 96 35.60 14.60 14.88
N ARG A 97 34.33 14.86 15.22
CA ARG A 97 33.77 14.58 16.54
C ARG A 97 33.81 13.09 16.87
N VAL A 98 33.38 12.24 15.94
CA VAL A 98 33.39 10.78 16.12
C VAL A 98 34.82 10.25 16.30
N ILE A 99 35.78 10.74 15.50
CA ILE A 99 37.19 10.34 15.63
C ILE A 99 37.77 10.81 16.97
N ALA A 100 37.41 12.01 17.44
CA ALA A 100 37.87 12.53 18.72
C ALA A 100 37.30 11.75 19.92
N GLU A 101 36.03 11.33 19.86
CA GLU A 101 35.36 10.62 20.96
C GLU A 101 35.66 9.12 21.00
N SER A 102 35.71 8.47 19.83
CA SER A 102 35.74 7.00 19.71
C SER A 102 37.01 6.47 19.02
N GLY A 103 37.92 7.35 18.62
CA GLY A 103 39.18 7.01 17.97
C GLY A 103 39.10 6.89 16.44
N PRO A 104 40.26 6.79 15.76
CA PRO A 104 40.32 6.67 14.30
C PRO A 104 39.63 5.40 13.79
N GLY A 105 38.77 5.53 12.79
CA GLY A 105 38.06 4.43 12.16
C GLY A 105 36.63 4.21 12.67
N ALA A 106 36.26 4.82 13.80
CA ALA A 106 34.91 4.76 14.36
C ALA A 106 33.85 5.40 13.45
N GLU A 107 34.25 6.33 12.57
CA GLU A 107 33.34 6.93 11.60
C GLU A 107 32.75 5.89 10.63
N ARG A 108 33.43 4.77 10.43
CA ARG A 108 32.96 3.70 9.54
C ARG A 108 31.71 3.01 10.06
N ASP A 109 31.36 3.17 11.32
CA ASP A 109 30.16 2.58 11.91
C ASP A 109 28.92 3.48 11.71
N TYR A 110 29.09 4.71 11.22
CA TYR A 110 28.00 5.66 11.03
C TYR A 110 27.42 5.55 9.62
N PHE A 111 26.10 5.63 9.51
CA PHE A 111 25.36 5.43 8.26
C PHE A 111 25.90 6.31 7.12
N HIS A 112 26.10 7.61 7.38
CA HIS A 112 26.53 8.57 6.34
C HIS A 112 27.91 8.26 5.74
N PHE A 113 28.80 7.56 6.46
CA PHE A 113 30.14 7.24 5.98
C PHE A 113 30.27 5.82 5.42
N LYS A 114 29.19 5.02 5.43
CA LYS A 114 29.17 3.72 4.75
C LYS A 114 29.23 3.91 3.22
N PRO A 115 29.77 2.93 2.48
CA PRO A 115 29.73 2.92 1.02
C PRO A 115 28.31 3.09 0.48
N VAL A 116 28.18 3.77 -0.66
CA VAL A 116 26.89 4.08 -1.31
C VAL A 116 26.00 2.85 -1.46
N TRP A 117 26.56 1.71 -1.86
CA TRP A 117 25.81 0.47 -2.04
C TRP A 117 25.24 -0.09 -0.72
N GLN A 118 25.94 0.09 0.41
CA GLN A 118 25.43 -0.32 1.73
C GLN A 118 24.29 0.60 2.17
N ARG A 119 24.46 1.92 2.01
CA ARG A 119 23.39 2.89 2.30
C ARG A 119 22.15 2.62 1.44
N ALA A 120 22.35 2.35 0.14
CA ALA A 120 21.27 2.00 -0.76
C ALA A 120 20.54 0.72 -0.35
N LEU A 121 21.27 -0.34 0.05
CA LEU A 121 20.65 -1.57 0.55
C LEU A 121 19.86 -1.36 1.85
N ILE A 122 20.39 -0.55 2.78
CA ILE A 122 19.67 -0.18 4.01
C ILE A 122 18.38 0.55 3.67
N VAL A 123 18.41 1.52 2.76
CA VAL A 123 17.24 2.29 2.34
C VAL A 123 16.23 1.41 1.57
N VAL A 124 16.67 0.50 0.70
CA VAL A 124 15.76 -0.46 0.03
C VAL A 124 15.14 -1.46 1.01
N ALA A 125 15.81 -1.76 2.13
CA ALA A 125 15.37 -2.78 3.06
C ALA A 125 14.00 -2.50 3.68
N GLY A 126 13.67 -1.23 3.94
CA GLY A 126 12.36 -0.85 4.48
C GLY A 126 11.22 -1.18 3.52
N PRO A 127 11.21 -0.64 2.29
CA PRO A 127 10.21 -1.00 1.29
C PRO A 127 10.19 -2.50 0.97
N ALA A 128 11.36 -3.15 0.89
CA ALA A 128 11.45 -4.59 0.65
C ALA A 128 10.80 -5.41 1.77
N ALA A 129 10.95 -4.99 3.04
CA ALA A 129 10.29 -5.63 4.18
C ALA A 129 8.76 -5.55 4.07
N ASN A 130 8.21 -4.45 3.55
CA ASN A 130 6.78 -4.33 3.28
C ASN A 130 6.29 -5.30 2.20
N PHE A 131 7.01 -5.41 1.08
CA PHE A 131 6.65 -6.40 0.05
C PHE A 131 6.75 -7.83 0.59
N LEU A 132 7.80 -8.14 1.36
CA LEU A 132 7.97 -9.46 1.99
C LEU A 132 6.85 -9.75 2.98
N LEU A 133 6.44 -8.78 3.79
CA LEU A 133 5.32 -8.89 4.72
C LEU A 133 4.04 -9.24 3.98
N ALA A 134 3.72 -8.51 2.90
CA ALA A 134 2.52 -8.75 2.12
C ALA A 134 2.51 -10.14 1.46
N ILE A 135 3.63 -10.57 0.86
CA ILE A 135 3.78 -11.92 0.28
C ILE A 135 3.58 -12.98 1.36
N THR A 136 4.17 -12.79 2.54
CA THR A 136 4.06 -13.73 3.67
C THR A 136 2.62 -13.82 4.15
N ILE A 137 1.93 -12.69 4.33
CA ILE A 137 0.53 -12.66 4.71
C ILE A 137 -0.34 -13.39 3.68
N PHE A 138 -0.20 -13.06 2.39
CA PHE A 138 -0.99 -13.73 1.36
C PHE A 138 -0.71 -15.23 1.33
N ALA A 139 0.55 -15.65 1.43
CA ALA A 139 0.89 -17.07 1.49
C ALA A 139 0.24 -17.78 2.69
N ILE A 140 0.26 -17.17 3.87
CA ILE A 140 -0.41 -17.73 5.07
C ILE A 140 -1.92 -17.83 4.83
N VAL A 141 -2.55 -16.81 4.25
CA VAL A 141 -3.99 -16.80 3.95
C VAL A 141 -4.34 -17.87 2.93
N PHE A 142 -3.59 -18.00 1.83
CA PHE A 142 -3.83 -19.01 0.81
C PHE A 142 -3.57 -20.44 1.30
N MET A 143 -2.62 -20.63 2.22
CA MET A 143 -2.36 -21.93 2.84
C MET A 143 -3.44 -22.32 3.86
N SER A 144 -3.92 -21.36 4.66
CA SER A 144 -4.89 -21.63 5.73
C SER A 144 -6.34 -21.69 5.23
N VAL A 145 -6.74 -20.71 4.42
CA VAL A 145 -8.12 -20.53 3.94
C VAL A 145 -8.29 -21.07 2.52
N GLY A 146 -7.23 -21.17 1.72
CA GLY A 146 -7.34 -21.45 0.29
C GLY A 146 -7.78 -20.23 -0.52
N ALA A 147 -8.09 -20.44 -1.79
CA ALA A 147 -8.77 -19.45 -2.61
C ALA A 147 -10.07 -20.03 -3.15
N GLN A 148 -11.14 -19.23 -3.11
CA GLN A 148 -12.36 -19.53 -3.82
C GLN A 148 -12.29 -18.88 -5.19
N LEU A 149 -11.87 -19.67 -6.20
CA LEU A 149 -11.90 -19.22 -7.57
C LEU A 149 -13.35 -19.08 -7.98
N ARG A 150 -13.73 -17.88 -8.43
CA ARG A 150 -15.05 -17.56 -8.96
C ARG A 150 -14.90 -17.33 -10.46
N PRO A 151 -15.10 -18.35 -11.30
CA PRO A 151 -14.98 -18.21 -12.74
C PRO A 151 -15.84 -17.06 -13.26
N ALA A 152 -15.32 -16.38 -14.29
CA ALA A 152 -15.91 -15.17 -14.86
C ALA A 152 -17.09 -15.51 -15.79
N ARG A 153 -18.13 -16.16 -15.27
CA ARG A 153 -19.32 -16.47 -16.05
C ARG A 153 -20.27 -15.28 -16.09
N VAL A 154 -20.72 -14.94 -17.28
CA VAL A 154 -21.72 -13.90 -17.51
C VAL A 154 -23.08 -14.38 -17.03
N ALA A 155 -23.56 -13.80 -15.95
CA ALA A 155 -24.89 -14.07 -15.41
C ALA A 155 -25.93 -13.05 -15.91
N GLN A 156 -25.49 -11.83 -16.21
CA GLN A 156 -26.35 -10.78 -16.72
C GLN A 156 -25.60 -9.89 -17.72
N VAL A 157 -26.30 -9.45 -18.76
CA VAL A 157 -25.84 -8.41 -19.68
C VAL A 157 -26.86 -7.28 -19.64
N GLN A 158 -26.44 -6.08 -19.25
CA GLN A 158 -27.32 -4.92 -19.18
C GLN A 158 -27.68 -4.44 -20.60
N ALA A 159 -28.96 -4.24 -20.88
CA ALA A 159 -29.41 -3.70 -22.17
C ALA A 159 -28.82 -2.30 -22.43
N GLY A 160 -28.41 -2.05 -23.67
CA GLY A 160 -27.78 -0.78 -24.06
C GLY A 160 -26.38 -0.53 -23.48
N SER A 161 -25.73 -1.54 -22.91
CA SER A 161 -24.36 -1.43 -22.38
C SER A 161 -23.29 -1.75 -23.43
N PRO A 162 -22.02 -1.37 -23.20
CA PRO A 162 -20.91 -1.77 -24.07
C PRO A 162 -20.78 -3.28 -24.26
N ALA A 163 -21.12 -4.08 -23.23
CA ALA A 163 -21.11 -5.54 -23.35
C ALA A 163 -22.24 -6.06 -24.23
N ALA A 164 -23.44 -5.45 -24.16
CA ALA A 164 -24.52 -5.80 -25.08
C ALA A 164 -24.14 -5.47 -26.53
N ALA A 165 -23.55 -4.29 -26.76
CA ALA A 165 -23.08 -3.87 -28.08
C ALA A 165 -21.94 -4.75 -28.62
N ALA A 166 -21.06 -5.23 -27.74
CA ALA A 166 -19.99 -6.16 -28.08
C ALA A 166 -20.48 -7.60 -28.32
N GLY A 167 -21.75 -7.92 -28.04
CA GLY A 167 -22.34 -9.22 -28.31
C GLY A 167 -22.11 -10.27 -27.23
N PHE A 168 -21.86 -9.87 -25.97
CA PHE A 168 -21.84 -10.80 -24.84
C PHE A 168 -23.22 -11.43 -24.62
N GLN A 169 -23.23 -12.69 -24.19
CA GLN A 169 -24.44 -13.45 -23.91
C GLN A 169 -24.38 -14.05 -22.51
N VAL A 170 -25.56 -14.24 -21.90
CA VAL A 170 -25.68 -14.95 -20.63
C VAL A 170 -25.18 -16.39 -20.80
N GLY A 171 -24.32 -16.84 -19.89
CA GLY A 171 -23.68 -18.15 -19.93
C GLY A 171 -22.24 -18.13 -20.45
N ASP A 172 -21.81 -17.07 -21.14
CA ASP A 172 -20.43 -16.91 -21.61
C ASP A 172 -19.45 -17.05 -20.44
N LEU A 173 -18.42 -17.89 -20.60
CA LEU A 173 -17.33 -17.99 -19.64
C LEU A 173 -16.14 -17.20 -20.17
N ILE A 174 -15.79 -16.09 -19.51
CA ILE A 174 -14.60 -15.33 -19.89
C ILE A 174 -13.37 -16.10 -19.43
N THR A 175 -12.49 -16.44 -20.37
CA THR A 175 -11.25 -17.22 -20.13
C THR A 175 -9.99 -16.40 -20.37
N GLY A 176 -10.09 -15.25 -21.05
CA GLY A 176 -8.98 -14.33 -21.25
C GLY A 176 -9.41 -12.87 -21.40
N VAL A 177 -8.49 -11.96 -21.04
CA VAL A 177 -8.63 -10.51 -21.26
C VAL A 177 -7.31 -9.95 -21.80
N ASN A 178 -7.36 -9.25 -22.93
CA ASN A 178 -6.20 -8.68 -23.62
C ASN A 178 -5.06 -9.69 -23.86
N GLY A 179 -5.42 -10.94 -24.21
CA GLY A 179 -4.47 -12.03 -24.45
C GLY A 179 -3.89 -12.66 -23.17
N LYS A 180 -4.25 -12.18 -21.97
CA LYS A 180 -3.89 -12.80 -20.68
C LYS A 180 -5.00 -13.77 -20.26
N ALA A 181 -4.65 -15.02 -19.98
CA ALA A 181 -5.58 -15.98 -19.40
C ALA A 181 -6.01 -15.55 -17.99
N ILE A 182 -7.30 -15.69 -17.69
CA ILE A 182 -7.88 -15.35 -16.39
C ILE A 182 -8.46 -16.59 -15.71
N LYS A 183 -8.42 -16.60 -14.37
CA LYS A 183 -8.98 -17.69 -13.56
C LYS A 183 -10.12 -17.24 -12.65
N ASP A 184 -10.21 -15.94 -12.39
CA ASP A 184 -11.17 -15.34 -11.46
C ASP A 184 -11.86 -14.12 -12.08
N GLY A 185 -13.16 -13.99 -11.84
CA GLY A 185 -13.98 -12.87 -12.30
C GLY A 185 -13.53 -11.53 -11.73
N GLY A 186 -12.88 -11.51 -10.56
CA GLY A 186 -12.27 -10.30 -10.01
C GLY A 186 -11.19 -9.71 -10.92
N GLU A 187 -10.44 -10.54 -11.65
CA GLU A 187 -9.42 -10.08 -12.61
C GLU A 187 -10.08 -9.38 -13.81
N VAL A 188 -11.24 -9.86 -14.27
CA VAL A 188 -12.02 -9.20 -15.33
C VAL A 188 -12.50 -7.84 -14.86
N THR A 189 -13.18 -7.80 -13.70
CA THR A 189 -13.73 -6.56 -13.15
C THR A 189 -12.65 -5.51 -12.97
N ARG A 190 -11.49 -5.91 -12.41
CA ARG A 190 -10.33 -5.03 -12.22
C ARG A 190 -9.78 -4.50 -13.55
N THR A 191 -9.63 -5.36 -14.55
CA THR A 191 -9.11 -4.96 -15.87
C THR A 191 -10.06 -3.99 -16.57
N VAL A 192 -11.36 -4.24 -16.53
CA VAL A 192 -12.40 -3.35 -17.06
C VAL A 192 -12.37 -1.98 -16.37
N MET A 193 -12.26 -1.97 -15.04
CA MET A 193 -12.20 -0.73 -14.25
C MET A 193 -11.00 0.15 -14.60
N LEU A 194 -9.86 -0.48 -14.92
CA LEU A 194 -8.60 0.20 -15.26
C LEU A 194 -8.47 0.52 -16.76
N SER A 195 -9.48 0.22 -17.58
CA SER A 195 -9.44 0.38 -19.04
C SER A 195 -10.52 1.33 -19.58
N THR A 196 -11.00 2.28 -18.76
CA THR A 196 -12.02 3.26 -19.15
C THR A 196 -11.68 3.95 -20.46
N GLY A 197 -12.55 3.87 -21.47
CA GLY A 197 -12.35 4.49 -22.78
C GLY A 197 -11.38 3.76 -23.73
N ASP A 198 -10.68 2.72 -23.28
CA ASP A 198 -9.81 1.91 -24.13
C ASP A 198 -10.51 0.58 -24.51
N PRO A 199 -10.37 0.09 -25.75
CA PRO A 199 -10.96 -1.19 -26.14
C PRO A 199 -10.31 -2.34 -25.36
N VAL A 200 -11.14 -3.16 -24.72
CA VAL A 200 -10.72 -4.38 -24.03
C VAL A 200 -11.15 -5.58 -24.85
N ARG A 201 -10.20 -6.45 -25.17
CA ARG A 201 -10.45 -7.71 -25.88
C ARG A 201 -10.70 -8.83 -24.89
N PHE A 202 -11.75 -9.60 -25.09
CA PHE A 202 -12.17 -10.70 -24.25
C PHE A 202 -12.19 -11.99 -25.05
N THR A 203 -11.57 -13.01 -24.50
CA THR A 203 -11.70 -14.38 -24.97
C THR A 203 -12.80 -15.04 -24.12
N VAL A 204 -13.89 -15.45 -24.76
CA VAL A 204 -15.02 -16.10 -24.10
C VAL A 204 -15.25 -17.50 -24.66
N GLU A 205 -15.59 -18.44 -23.78
CA GLU A 205 -16.07 -19.75 -24.15
C GLU A 205 -17.60 -19.73 -24.16
N ARG A 206 -18.19 -19.89 -25.34
CA ARG A 206 -19.63 -19.95 -25.60
C ARG A 206 -19.96 -21.27 -26.25
N ALA A 207 -20.74 -22.11 -25.56
CA ALA A 207 -21.13 -23.45 -26.05
C ALA A 207 -19.92 -24.25 -26.58
N GLN A 208 -18.82 -24.28 -25.81
CA GLN A 208 -17.54 -24.95 -26.15
C GLN A 208 -16.76 -24.35 -27.34
N GLN A 209 -17.20 -23.22 -27.88
CA GLN A 209 -16.46 -22.47 -28.89
C GLN A 209 -15.77 -21.26 -28.26
N VAL A 210 -14.55 -20.98 -28.72
CA VAL A 210 -13.82 -19.77 -28.32
C VAL A 210 -14.25 -18.62 -29.23
N VAL A 211 -14.78 -17.57 -28.62
CA VAL A 211 -15.25 -16.34 -29.30
C VAL A 211 -14.45 -15.16 -28.76
N GLU A 212 -13.97 -14.31 -29.66
CA GLU A 212 -13.28 -13.07 -29.31
C GLU A 212 -14.28 -11.91 -29.39
N LEU A 213 -14.46 -11.21 -28.27
CA LEU A 213 -15.35 -10.03 -28.17
C LEU A 213 -14.51 -8.82 -27.79
N THR A 214 -14.88 -7.62 -28.26
CA THR A 214 -14.21 -6.38 -27.85
C THR A 214 -15.24 -5.39 -27.33
N ALA A 215 -15.06 -4.91 -26.10
CA ALA A 215 -15.91 -3.90 -25.50
C ALA A 215 -15.07 -2.73 -24.99
N VAL A 216 -15.61 -1.52 -25.09
CA VAL A 216 -14.97 -0.30 -24.58
C VAL A 216 -15.66 0.06 -23.25
N PRO A 217 -14.97 0.03 -22.11
CA PRO A 217 -15.58 0.40 -20.83
C PRO A 217 -15.97 1.88 -20.80
N GLU A 218 -17.21 2.13 -20.39
CA GLU A 218 -17.74 3.47 -20.17
C GLU A 218 -17.51 3.92 -18.73
N ARG A 219 -17.26 5.21 -18.54
CA ARG A 219 -17.16 5.81 -17.21
C ARG A 219 -18.55 5.93 -16.60
N ARG A 220 -18.75 5.34 -15.43
CA ARG A 220 -19.97 5.52 -14.63
C ARG A 220 -19.64 5.92 -13.20
N GLU A 221 -20.51 6.74 -12.62
CA GLU A 221 -20.47 7.05 -11.20
C GLU A 221 -21.19 5.95 -10.42
N GLU A 222 -20.54 5.45 -9.37
CA GLU A 222 -21.06 4.40 -8.50
C GLU A 222 -20.79 4.76 -7.03
N ASN A 223 -21.69 4.34 -6.15
CA ASN A 223 -21.47 4.42 -4.70
C ASN A 223 -20.78 3.13 -4.24
N ASP A 224 -19.46 3.19 -4.06
CA ASP A 224 -18.70 2.10 -3.46
C ASP A 224 -18.95 2.06 -1.94
N PRO A 225 -19.22 0.87 -1.35
CA PRO A 225 -19.47 0.74 0.08
C PRO A 225 -18.30 1.24 0.97
N ILE A 226 -17.07 1.18 0.43
CA ILE A 226 -15.83 1.51 1.12
C ILE A 226 -15.40 2.92 0.74
N ALA A 227 -15.20 3.17 -0.56
CA ALA A 227 -14.63 4.41 -1.09
C ALA A 227 -15.65 5.56 -1.27
N GLY A 228 -16.96 5.30 -1.13
CA GLY A 228 -18.00 6.29 -1.41
C GLY A 228 -18.23 6.50 -2.90
N ARG A 229 -18.59 7.72 -3.32
CA ARG A 229 -18.81 8.04 -4.74
C ARG A 229 -17.49 7.93 -5.51
N VAL A 230 -17.45 7.03 -6.49
CA VAL A 230 -16.27 6.81 -7.35
C VAL A 230 -16.68 6.73 -8.82
N LYS A 231 -15.78 7.19 -9.70
CA LYS A 231 -15.90 7.04 -11.15
C LYS A 231 -15.10 5.84 -11.59
N VAL A 232 -15.77 4.86 -12.19
CA VAL A 232 -15.18 3.58 -12.56
C VAL A 232 -15.59 3.15 -13.97
N GLY A 233 -14.71 2.45 -14.67
CA GLY A 233 -15.01 1.81 -15.95
C GLY A 233 -15.98 0.64 -15.79
N ARG A 234 -17.01 0.59 -16.62
CA ARG A 234 -18.01 -0.48 -16.66
C ARG A 234 -18.36 -0.84 -18.09
N ILE A 235 -18.59 -2.12 -18.33
CA ILE A 235 -19.13 -2.63 -19.60
C ILE A 235 -20.57 -3.17 -19.47
N GLY A 236 -21.15 -3.20 -18.26
CA GLY A 236 -22.52 -3.69 -18.04
C GLY A 236 -22.67 -5.20 -17.95
N LEU A 237 -21.62 -5.91 -17.51
CA LEU A 237 -21.67 -7.34 -17.20
C LEU A 237 -21.92 -7.57 -15.70
N GLY A 238 -22.89 -8.42 -15.38
CA GLY A 238 -23.02 -9.07 -14.08
C GLY A 238 -22.32 -10.42 -14.15
N LEU A 239 -21.22 -10.58 -13.42
CA LEU A 239 -20.50 -11.85 -13.32
C LEU A 239 -20.96 -12.60 -12.07
N ALA A 240 -21.45 -13.82 -12.24
CA ALA A 240 -21.73 -14.71 -11.13
C ALA A 240 -21.36 -16.15 -11.52
N PRO A 241 -20.65 -16.89 -10.65
CA PRO A 241 -20.34 -18.29 -10.92
C PRO A 241 -21.63 -19.11 -10.98
N ALA A 242 -21.71 -20.08 -11.90
CA ALA A 242 -22.83 -21.03 -11.91
C ALA A 242 -22.71 -22.02 -10.74
N PRO A 243 -23.83 -22.66 -10.32
CA PRO A 243 -23.78 -23.79 -9.38
C PRO A 243 -22.82 -24.87 -9.91
N GLY A 244 -21.74 -25.15 -9.18
CA GLY A 244 -20.68 -26.10 -9.57
C GLY A 244 -19.42 -25.48 -10.19
N ASP A 245 -19.44 -24.20 -10.56
CA ASP A 245 -18.24 -23.48 -11.03
C ASP A 245 -17.30 -23.07 -9.87
N LEU A 246 -17.84 -22.99 -8.65
CA LEU A 246 -17.07 -22.63 -7.47
C LEU A 246 -16.01 -23.69 -7.20
N ARG A 247 -14.76 -23.34 -7.42
CA ARG A 247 -13.62 -24.20 -7.13
C ARG A 247 -12.88 -23.65 -5.93
N HIS A 248 -12.89 -24.43 -4.86
CA HIS A 248 -12.04 -24.15 -3.72
C HIS A 248 -10.67 -24.79 -3.97
N VAL A 249 -9.65 -23.94 -4.12
CA VAL A 249 -8.28 -24.36 -4.37
C VAL A 249 -7.51 -24.25 -3.07
N ARG A 250 -6.94 -25.38 -2.62
CA ARG A 250 -5.97 -25.41 -1.52
C ARG A 250 -4.58 -25.24 -2.10
N TYR A 251 -3.78 -24.39 -1.48
CA TYR A 251 -2.41 -24.13 -1.90
C TYR A 251 -1.45 -24.86 -0.97
N GLY A 252 -0.47 -25.56 -1.56
CA GLY A 252 0.71 -26.00 -0.82
C GLY A 252 1.60 -24.82 -0.43
N PRO A 253 2.59 -25.01 0.46
CA PRO A 253 3.46 -23.91 0.93
C PRO A 253 4.15 -23.14 -0.20
N VAL A 254 4.64 -23.85 -1.22
CA VAL A 254 5.32 -23.24 -2.37
C VAL A 254 4.31 -22.50 -3.26
N ASP A 255 3.20 -23.14 -3.62
CA ASP A 255 2.16 -22.54 -4.46
C ASP A 255 1.55 -21.30 -3.80
N ALA A 256 1.39 -21.31 -2.47
CA ALA A 256 0.88 -20.19 -1.71
C ALA A 256 1.82 -18.97 -1.75
N VAL A 257 3.14 -19.19 -1.68
CA VAL A 257 4.14 -18.11 -1.84
C VAL A 257 4.12 -17.59 -3.27
N VAL A 258 4.07 -18.47 -4.27
CA VAL A 258 3.98 -18.07 -5.69
C VAL A 258 2.73 -17.23 -5.93
N GLU A 259 1.58 -17.64 -5.38
CA GLU A 259 0.33 -16.91 -5.48
C GLU A 259 0.40 -15.58 -4.71
N GLY A 260 1.05 -15.54 -3.54
CA GLY A 260 1.32 -14.30 -2.80
C GLY A 260 2.15 -13.30 -3.62
N VAL A 261 3.21 -13.76 -4.28
CA VAL A 261 4.01 -12.95 -5.21
C VAL A 261 3.17 -12.46 -6.38
N ARG A 262 2.31 -13.32 -6.94
CA ARG A 262 1.39 -12.95 -8.04
C ARG A 262 0.44 -11.85 -7.60
N GLN A 263 -0.18 -11.97 -6.42
CA GLN A 263 -1.07 -10.94 -5.86
C GLN A 263 -0.33 -9.63 -5.65
N THR A 264 0.88 -9.67 -5.08
CA THR A 264 1.71 -8.47 -4.92
C THR A 264 2.02 -7.81 -6.27
N ARG A 265 2.39 -8.59 -7.30
CA ARG A 265 2.62 -8.09 -8.65
C ARG A 265 1.37 -7.48 -9.27
N ASP A 266 0.21 -8.13 -9.13
CA ASP A 266 -1.06 -7.66 -9.69
C ASP A 266 -1.50 -6.33 -9.02
N VAL A 267 -1.29 -6.20 -7.70
CA VAL A 267 -1.51 -4.95 -6.96
C VAL A 267 -0.60 -3.84 -7.48
N VAL A 268 0.72 -4.06 -7.52
CA VAL A 268 1.69 -3.07 -8.01
C VAL A 268 1.41 -2.66 -9.47
N GLY A 269 1.18 -3.63 -10.35
CA GLY A 269 0.94 -3.38 -11.78
C GLY A 269 -0.32 -2.55 -12.01
N SER A 270 -1.35 -2.76 -11.20
CA SER A 270 -2.57 -1.95 -11.27
C SER A 270 -2.37 -0.55 -10.72
N THR A 271 -1.62 -0.40 -9.62
CA THR A 271 -1.26 0.90 -9.08
C THR A 271 -0.46 1.70 -10.10
N LEU A 272 0.50 1.08 -10.79
CA LEU A 272 1.26 1.69 -11.88
C LEU A 272 0.37 2.08 -13.07
N THR A 273 -0.54 1.19 -13.48
CA THR A 273 -1.50 1.48 -14.55
C THR A 273 -2.38 2.67 -14.19
N TYR A 274 -2.91 2.70 -12.98
CA TYR A 274 -3.74 3.79 -12.48
C TYR A 274 -2.98 5.11 -12.40
N LEU A 275 -1.75 5.12 -11.85
CA LEU A 275 -0.88 6.28 -11.82
C LEU A 275 -0.53 6.81 -13.22
N GLY A 276 -0.22 5.90 -14.16
CA GLY A 276 0.05 6.27 -15.55
C GLY A 276 -1.17 6.92 -16.21
N ARG A 277 -2.37 6.37 -16.00
CA ARG A 277 -3.60 6.95 -16.53
C ARG A 277 -3.93 8.30 -15.89
N LEU A 278 -3.71 8.45 -14.58
CA LEU A 278 -3.85 9.74 -13.89
C LEU A 278 -2.89 10.79 -14.47
N ALA A 279 -1.62 10.43 -14.70
CA ALA A 279 -0.63 11.33 -15.30
C ALA A 279 -1.01 11.76 -16.73
N THR A 280 -1.69 10.88 -17.49
CA THR A 280 -2.23 11.23 -18.83
C THR A 280 -3.57 11.97 -18.81
N GLY A 281 -4.13 12.26 -17.63
CA GLY A 281 -5.47 12.88 -17.50
C GLY A 281 -6.63 11.96 -17.86
N ARG A 282 -6.37 10.66 -18.04
CA ARG A 282 -7.39 9.65 -18.39
C ARG A 282 -8.17 9.15 -17.19
N GLU A 283 -7.66 9.32 -15.96
CA GLU A 283 -8.39 9.03 -14.71
C GLU A 283 -8.42 10.25 -13.79
N SER A 284 -9.44 10.36 -12.93
CA SER A 284 -9.52 11.37 -11.89
C SER A 284 -8.81 10.92 -10.62
N GLY A 285 -8.31 11.86 -9.81
CA GLY A 285 -7.70 11.57 -8.50
C GLY A 285 -8.69 11.02 -7.46
N ASP A 286 -9.96 10.84 -7.84
CA ASP A 286 -11.06 10.47 -6.96
C ASP A 286 -10.86 9.11 -6.31
N GLN A 287 -10.05 8.18 -6.85
CA GLN A 287 -9.83 6.88 -6.19
C GLN A 287 -8.68 6.89 -5.16
N PHE A 288 -7.94 8.00 -5.01
CA PHE A 288 -6.97 8.11 -3.92
C PHE A 288 -7.72 8.40 -2.61
N SER A 289 -7.51 7.53 -1.64
CA SER A 289 -7.96 7.72 -0.27
C SER A 289 -6.81 8.27 0.57
N GLY A 290 -7.08 9.32 1.32
CA GLY A 290 -6.20 9.81 2.37
C GLY A 290 -6.34 8.99 3.66
N PRO A 291 -5.75 9.46 4.77
CA PRO A 291 -5.84 8.80 6.07
C PRO A 291 -7.28 8.57 6.54
N LEU A 292 -8.19 9.50 6.25
CA LEU A 292 -9.61 9.40 6.63
C LEU A 292 -10.33 8.31 5.81
N GLY A 293 -10.04 8.22 4.52
CA GLY A 293 -10.58 7.18 3.65
C GLY A 293 -10.10 5.78 4.07
N ILE A 294 -8.82 5.64 4.45
CA ILE A 294 -8.27 4.37 4.96
C ILE A 294 -8.93 4.01 6.30
N ALA A 295 -9.11 4.97 7.20
CA ALA A 295 -9.81 4.73 8.48
C ALA A 295 -11.27 4.30 8.26
N LYS A 296 -11.98 4.94 7.31
CA LYS A 296 -13.32 4.54 6.90
C LYS A 296 -13.34 3.11 6.34
N ALA A 297 -12.40 2.78 5.47
CA ALA A 297 -12.30 1.45 4.88
C ALA A 297 -12.01 0.37 5.93
N THR A 298 -11.12 0.65 6.87
CA THR A 298 -10.79 -0.27 7.96
C THR A 298 -11.99 -0.48 8.88
N GLY A 299 -12.74 0.59 9.19
CA GLY A 299 -13.96 0.53 9.98
C GLY A 299 -15.09 -0.24 9.30
N SER A 300 -15.34 -0.01 8.00
CA SER A 300 -16.37 -0.74 7.26
C SER A 300 -16.05 -2.23 7.12
N LEU A 301 -14.78 -2.58 6.91
CA LEU A 301 -14.32 -3.98 6.93
C LEU A 301 -14.49 -4.62 8.31
N THR A 302 -14.24 -3.87 9.37
CA THR A 302 -14.46 -4.34 10.75
C THR A 302 -15.93 -4.62 11.01
N THR A 303 -16.83 -3.69 10.63
CA THR A 303 -18.28 -3.88 10.76
C THR A 303 -18.75 -5.09 9.96
N ALA A 304 -18.34 -5.22 8.70
CA ALA A 304 -18.71 -6.36 7.86
C ALA A 304 -18.22 -7.70 8.42
N ALA A 305 -17.01 -7.75 8.99
CA ALA A 305 -16.47 -8.95 9.60
C ALA A 305 -17.24 -9.37 10.87
N VAL A 306 -17.71 -8.39 11.66
CA VAL A 306 -18.52 -8.60 12.86
C VAL A 306 -19.95 -9.04 12.50
N GLU A 307 -20.56 -8.43 11.48
CA GLU A 307 -21.91 -8.77 11.01
C GLU A 307 -21.99 -10.18 10.39
N ALA A 308 -20.92 -10.63 9.75
CA ALA A 308 -20.89 -11.93 9.07
C ALA A 308 -20.98 -13.14 10.01
N ASN A 309 -20.59 -13.02 11.30
CA ASN A 309 -20.59 -14.14 12.24
C ASN A 309 -20.97 -13.66 13.66
N PRO A 310 -22.08 -14.11 14.25
CA PRO A 310 -22.49 -13.68 15.59
C PRO A 310 -21.72 -14.39 16.73
N ALA A 311 -20.95 -15.45 16.45
CA ALA A 311 -20.19 -16.17 17.47
C ALA A 311 -18.89 -15.42 17.85
N PRO A 312 -18.64 -15.13 19.15
CA PRO A 312 -17.50 -14.31 19.59
C PRO A 312 -16.12 -14.78 19.11
N GLU A 313 -15.89 -16.09 19.11
CA GLU A 313 -14.63 -16.70 18.65
C GLU A 313 -14.44 -16.61 17.12
N ALA A 314 -15.53 -16.73 16.34
CA ALA A 314 -15.50 -16.57 14.90
C ALA A 314 -15.27 -15.11 14.48
N ILE A 315 -15.82 -14.15 15.25
CA ILE A 315 -15.58 -12.71 15.03
C ILE A 315 -14.09 -12.40 15.12
N ALA A 316 -13.41 -12.87 16.18
CA ALA A 316 -12.00 -12.57 16.40
C ALA A 316 -11.11 -13.10 15.25
N ILE A 317 -11.36 -14.34 14.81
CA ILE A 317 -10.60 -14.95 13.70
C ILE A 317 -10.89 -14.23 12.39
N ASN A 318 -12.16 -13.96 12.08
CA ASN A 318 -12.54 -13.30 10.83
C ASN A 318 -12.00 -11.86 10.76
N LEU A 319 -12.06 -11.13 11.89
CA LEU A 319 -11.50 -9.80 12.00
C LEU A 319 -9.99 -9.81 11.82
N LEU A 320 -9.29 -10.74 12.49
CA LEU A 320 -7.85 -10.91 12.33
C LEU A 320 -7.49 -11.19 10.87
N LEU A 321 -8.15 -12.13 10.19
CA LEU A 321 -7.90 -12.44 8.78
C LEU A 321 -8.19 -11.25 7.86
N THR A 322 -9.30 -10.56 8.07
CA THR A 322 -9.71 -9.40 7.26
C THR A 322 -8.71 -8.24 7.42
N LEU A 323 -8.39 -7.86 8.66
CA LEU A 323 -7.44 -6.78 8.93
C LEU A 323 -6.03 -7.13 8.50
N THR A 324 -5.61 -8.39 8.63
CA THR A 324 -4.28 -8.84 8.18
C THR A 324 -4.18 -8.82 6.65
N THR A 325 -5.22 -9.27 5.95
CA THR A 325 -5.27 -9.20 4.47
C THR A 325 -5.30 -7.74 3.98
N PHE A 326 -6.05 -6.88 4.66
CA PHE A 326 -6.06 -5.45 4.38
C PHE A 326 -4.68 -4.81 4.65
N ALA A 327 -4.01 -5.22 5.73
CA ALA A 327 -2.66 -4.78 6.05
C ALA A 327 -1.65 -5.18 4.97
N ALA A 328 -1.79 -6.35 4.33
CA ALA A 328 -0.96 -6.75 3.20
C ALA A 328 -1.11 -5.81 2.00
N ILE A 329 -2.34 -5.45 1.64
CA ILE A 329 -2.60 -4.50 0.53
C ILE A 329 -2.01 -3.12 0.85
N LEU A 330 -2.23 -2.62 2.06
CA LEU A 330 -1.65 -1.34 2.50
C LEU A 330 -0.12 -1.39 2.57
N SER A 331 0.46 -2.51 3.01
CA SER A 331 1.91 -2.71 3.07
C SER A 331 2.54 -2.61 1.68
N ILE A 332 1.93 -3.22 0.66
CA ILE A 332 2.34 -3.05 -0.74
C ILE A 332 2.28 -1.58 -1.15
N GLY A 333 1.18 -0.89 -0.82
CA GLY A 333 1.00 0.52 -1.11
C GLY A 333 2.09 1.41 -0.48
N ILE A 334 2.36 1.23 0.81
CA ILE A 334 3.37 2.01 1.55
C ILE A 334 4.78 1.69 1.03
N GLY A 335 5.11 0.41 0.84
CA GLY A 335 6.40 0.01 0.25
C GLY A 335 6.60 0.57 -1.15
N PHE A 336 5.57 0.52 -2.00
CA PHE A 336 5.61 1.10 -3.33
C PHE A 336 5.78 2.62 -3.31
N LEU A 337 4.98 3.34 -2.51
CA LEU A 337 5.07 4.79 -2.38
C LEU A 337 6.45 5.22 -1.89
N ASN A 338 7.02 4.52 -0.89
CA ASN A 338 8.34 4.84 -0.38
C ASN A 338 9.45 4.60 -1.42
N LEU A 339 9.27 3.76 -2.43
CA LEU A 339 10.21 3.60 -3.54
C LEU A 339 10.09 4.69 -4.63
N LEU A 340 9.08 5.55 -4.59
CA LEU A 340 8.97 6.64 -5.56
C LEU A 340 10.16 7.61 -5.40
N PRO A 341 10.66 8.20 -6.51
CA PRO A 341 11.80 9.11 -6.50
C PRO A 341 11.42 10.50 -5.97
N ILE A 342 10.87 10.56 -4.76
CA ILE A 342 10.45 11.76 -4.06
C ILE A 342 11.44 11.98 -2.91
N PRO A 343 12.18 13.11 -2.83
CA PRO A 343 13.29 13.31 -1.89
C PRO A 343 13.00 12.99 -0.41
N VAL A 344 11.78 13.20 0.07
CA VAL A 344 11.35 12.93 1.47
C VAL A 344 11.14 11.43 1.75
N LEU A 345 11.03 10.61 0.70
CA LEU A 345 10.85 9.17 0.79
C LEU A 345 12.18 8.44 0.51
N ASP A 346 12.22 7.14 0.83
CA ASP A 346 13.38 6.27 0.61
C ASP A 346 13.89 6.32 -0.82
N GLY A 347 12.98 6.27 -1.80
CA GLY A 347 13.29 6.32 -3.23
C GLY A 347 13.96 7.63 -3.65
N GLY A 348 13.70 8.73 -2.93
CA GLY A 348 14.44 9.97 -3.08
C GLY A 348 15.90 9.86 -2.65
N HIS A 349 16.17 9.14 -1.56
CA HIS A 349 17.54 8.88 -1.12
C HIS A 349 18.25 7.95 -2.12
N LEU A 350 17.54 6.94 -2.65
CA LEU A 350 18.05 6.08 -3.72
C LEU A 350 18.39 6.87 -4.99
N LEU A 351 17.58 7.88 -5.35
CA LEU A 351 17.88 8.78 -6.47
C LEU A 351 19.20 9.53 -6.23
N PHE A 352 19.41 10.08 -5.04
CA PHE A 352 20.65 10.77 -4.69
C PHE A 352 21.87 9.84 -4.67
N TYR A 353 21.70 8.61 -4.16
CA TYR A 353 22.75 7.59 -4.17
C TYR A 353 23.07 7.09 -5.59
N GLY A 354 22.06 6.97 -6.45
CA GLY A 354 22.25 6.66 -7.86
C GLY A 354 23.07 7.75 -8.57
N TYR A 355 22.75 9.02 -8.31
CA TYR A 355 23.55 10.15 -8.79
C TYR A 355 24.99 10.07 -8.27
N GLU A 356 25.18 9.87 -6.96
CA GLU A 356 26.50 9.78 -6.34
C GLU A 356 27.33 8.61 -6.90
N ALA A 357 26.70 7.47 -7.20
CA ALA A 357 27.38 6.32 -7.79
C ALA A 357 27.90 6.62 -9.21
N ILE A 358 27.16 7.39 -10.01
CA ILE A 358 27.54 7.79 -11.38
C ILE A 358 28.59 8.89 -11.35
N VAL A 359 28.33 9.97 -10.59
CA VAL A 359 29.14 11.19 -10.57
C VAL A 359 30.36 11.06 -9.63
N ARG A 360 30.38 10.01 -8.80
CA ARG A 360 31.39 9.76 -7.75
C ARG A 360 31.55 10.91 -6.74
N ARG A 361 30.55 11.78 -6.66
CA ARG A 361 30.46 12.90 -5.73
C ARG A 361 29.03 13.04 -5.23
N PRO A 362 28.81 13.34 -3.94
CA PRO A 362 27.47 13.54 -3.41
C PRO A 362 26.85 14.80 -4.03
N VAL A 363 25.51 14.80 -4.11
CA VAL A 363 24.74 15.98 -4.54
C VAL A 363 25.06 17.13 -3.58
N ALA A 364 25.29 18.34 -4.11
CA ALA A 364 25.56 19.49 -3.26
C ALA A 364 24.37 19.76 -2.32
N ALA A 365 24.66 20.09 -1.05
CA ALA A 365 23.65 20.25 0.00
C ALA A 365 22.49 21.17 -0.40
N ARG A 366 22.78 22.26 -1.12
CA ARG A 366 21.77 23.19 -1.67
C ARG A 366 20.72 22.47 -2.53
N TYR A 367 21.14 21.57 -3.41
CA TYR A 367 20.22 20.84 -4.29
C TYR A 367 19.46 19.74 -3.54
N GLN A 368 20.10 19.10 -2.56
CA GLN A 368 19.41 18.15 -1.67
C GLN A 368 18.31 18.86 -0.89
N GLU A 369 18.62 19.98 -0.25
CA GLU A 369 17.66 20.80 0.51
C GLU A 369 16.50 21.29 -0.36
N MET A 370 16.79 21.79 -1.56
CA MET A 370 15.74 22.15 -2.53
C MET A 370 14.87 20.94 -2.88
N GLY A 371 15.48 19.78 -3.09
CA GLY A 371 14.78 18.52 -3.30
C GLY A 371 13.87 18.16 -2.14
N TYR A 372 14.36 18.20 -0.90
CA TYR A 372 13.56 17.91 0.30
C TYR A 372 12.39 18.88 0.46
N ARG A 373 12.62 20.19 0.28
CA ARG A 373 11.56 21.21 0.35
C ARG A 373 10.49 20.99 -0.72
N ALA A 374 10.90 20.71 -1.96
CA ALA A 374 9.98 20.40 -3.05
C ALA A 374 9.21 19.10 -2.78
N GLY A 375 9.88 18.05 -2.30
CA GLY A 375 9.27 16.78 -1.93
C GLY A 375 8.27 16.93 -0.77
N LEU A 376 8.60 17.74 0.23
CA LEU A 376 7.72 18.01 1.37
C LEU A 376 6.50 18.83 0.95
N ALA A 377 6.69 19.84 0.10
CA ALA A 377 5.58 20.61 -0.47
C ALA A 377 4.65 19.72 -1.31
N LEU A 378 5.21 18.82 -2.12
CA LEU A 378 4.45 17.85 -2.91
C LEU A 378 3.69 16.87 -2.03
N LEU A 379 4.32 16.31 -1.00
CA LEU A 379 3.68 15.38 -0.06
C LEU A 379 2.57 16.08 0.75
N ALA A 380 2.83 17.29 1.26
CA ALA A 380 1.83 18.08 1.97
C ALA A 380 0.66 18.45 1.07
N GLY A 381 0.93 18.88 -0.17
CA GLY A 381 -0.09 19.16 -1.17
C GLY A 381 -0.93 17.92 -1.52
N PHE A 382 -0.29 16.77 -1.68
CA PHE A 382 -0.99 15.50 -1.89
C PHE A 382 -1.84 15.09 -0.68
N MET A 383 -1.33 15.23 0.54
CA MET A 383 -2.08 14.93 1.76
C MET A 383 -3.29 15.86 1.93
N LEU A 384 -3.15 17.15 1.64
CA LEU A 384 -4.25 18.10 1.63
C LEU A 384 -5.29 17.74 0.57
N PHE A 385 -4.85 17.42 -0.65
CA PHE A 385 -5.73 16.98 -1.73
C PHE A 385 -6.48 15.69 -1.38
N ALA A 386 -5.78 14.67 -0.87
CA ALA A 386 -6.37 13.39 -0.49
C ALA A 386 -7.35 13.55 0.69
N THR A 387 -7.00 14.35 1.69
CA THR A 387 -7.90 14.67 2.82
C THR A 387 -9.13 15.44 2.34
N TRP A 388 -8.95 16.41 1.44
CA TRP A 388 -10.07 17.14 0.83
C TRP A 388 -10.99 16.21 0.04
N ASN A 389 -10.43 15.32 -0.77
CA ASN A 389 -11.17 14.30 -1.51
C ASN A 389 -11.95 13.37 -0.56
N ASP A 390 -11.33 12.91 0.53
CA ASP A 390 -12.01 12.11 1.55
C ASP A 390 -13.18 12.87 2.19
N LEU A 391 -13.00 14.15 2.54
CA LEU A 391 -14.07 14.99 3.11
C LEU A 391 -15.25 15.16 2.15
N GLN A 392 -14.98 15.34 0.85
CA GLN A 392 -16.02 15.41 -0.18
C GLN A 392 -16.81 14.10 -0.28
N LYS A 393 -16.13 12.95 -0.21
CA LYS A 393 -16.77 11.63 -0.25
C LYS A 393 -17.55 11.27 1.01
N LEU A 394 -17.14 11.80 2.17
CA LEU A 394 -17.74 11.48 3.46
C LEU A 394 -19.06 12.22 3.73
N ASN A 395 -19.53 13.09 2.83
CA ASN A 395 -20.77 13.87 2.98
C ASN A 395 -20.88 14.60 4.35
N ILE A 396 -19.77 14.87 5.04
CA ILE A 396 -19.77 15.53 6.36
C ILE A 396 -20.46 16.90 6.30
N PHE A 397 -20.39 17.56 5.13
CA PHE A 397 -21.08 18.82 4.88
C PHE A 397 -22.61 18.70 4.81
N GLN A 398 -23.18 17.54 4.44
CA GLN A 398 -24.64 17.32 4.54
C GLN A 398 -25.08 17.12 5.99
N PHE A 399 -24.24 16.48 6.82
CA PHE A 399 -24.49 16.33 8.25
C PHE A 399 -24.42 17.67 9.00
N LEU A 400 -23.44 18.53 8.68
CA LEU A 400 -23.34 19.87 9.27
C LEU A 400 -24.38 20.85 8.72
N GLY A 401 -24.72 20.79 7.43
CA GLY A 401 -25.77 21.62 6.83
C GLY A 401 -27.17 21.33 7.39
N GLY A 402 -27.44 20.08 7.81
CA GLY A 402 -28.68 19.70 8.48
C GLY A 402 -28.73 20.01 9.99
N LEU A 403 -27.63 20.48 10.59
CA LEU A 403 -27.59 20.95 11.99
C LEU A 403 -27.77 22.46 12.10
N VAL A 404 -27.63 23.19 10.99
CA VAL A 404 -27.79 24.66 10.90
C VAL A 404 -29.08 25.05 10.15
N SER A 405 -29.82 24.05 9.65
CA SER A 405 -31.22 24.14 9.20
C SER A 405 -32.13 23.55 10.26
#